data_AF-A0A328U3R4-F1
#
_entry.id   AF-A0A328U3R4-F1
#
_cell.length_a   1.000
_cell.length_b   1.000
_cell.length_c   1.000
_cell.angle_alpha   90.00
_cell.angle_beta   90.00
_cell.angle_gamma   90.00
#
_symmetry.space_group_name_H-M   'P 1'
#
loop_
_entity.id
_entity.type
_entity.pdbx_description
1 polymer ?
#
loop_
_entity_poly.entity_id
_entity_poly.type
_entity_poly.pdbx_seq_one_letter_code
_entity_poly.pdbx_strand_id
1 'polypeptide(L)' 'MNQKWKLYDGFYGILVEVDGDKVLDEIIKHFDENNPNSTEKTLILDMYSLERNASELLKFQRRVNYYGELGYTILLTS' A
#
# COMPACT_ATOMS: atom_id res chain seq x y z
N MET A 1 -8.79 15.46 0.84
CA MET A 1 -7.37 15.07 0.71
C MET A 1 -7.10 14.05 1.81
N ASN A 2 -6.71 12.82 1.48
CA ASN A 2 -6.35 11.82 2.50
C ASN A 2 -5.00 12.26 3.12
N GLN A 3 -4.91 12.26 4.45
CA GLN A 3 -3.68 12.66 5.17
C GLN A 3 -2.71 11.48 5.35
N LYS A 4 -3.16 10.25 5.11
CA LYS A 4 -2.38 9.03 5.37
C LYS A 4 -1.62 8.52 4.16
N TRP A 5 -2.18 8.68 2.98
CA TRP A 5 -1.58 8.28 1.71
C TRP A 5 -2.01 9.22 0.59
N LYS A 6 -1.21 9.25 -0.48
CA LYS A 6 -1.51 10.05 -1.68
C LYS A 6 -1.19 9.24 -2.94
N LEU A 7 -2.08 9.30 -3.93
CA LEU A 7 -1.82 8.80 -5.28
C LEU A 7 -1.06 9.88 -6.07
N TYR A 8 0.10 9.51 -6.58
CA TYR A 8 0.89 10.25 -7.55
C TYR A 8 0.69 9.63 -8.94
N ASP A 9 1.42 10.12 -9.93
CA ASP A 9 1.33 9.60 -11.29
C ASP A 9 1.91 8.17 -11.35
N GLY A 10 1.04 7.18 -11.14
CA GLY A 10 1.38 5.75 -11.21
C GLY A 10 1.82 5.06 -9.91
N PHE A 11 1.86 5.74 -8.76
CA PHE A 11 2.22 5.09 -7.49
C PHE A 11 1.55 5.73 -6.26
N TYR A 12 1.42 4.97 -5.17
CA TYR A 12 0.90 5.46 -3.90
C TYR A 12 2.04 5.73 -2.92
N GLY A 13 2.09 6.95 -2.36
CA GLY A 13 3.00 7.28 -1.27
C GLY A 13 2.30 7.17 0.08
N ILE A 14 2.88 6.39 1.00
CA ILE A 14 2.44 6.28 2.39
C ILE A 14 3.09 7.42 3.19
N LEU A 15 2.27 8.23 3.83
CA LEU A 15 2.70 9.48 4.50
C LEU A 15 2.82 9.33 6.02
N VAL A 16 2.39 8.20 6.59
CA VAL A 16 2.35 7.96 8.04
C VAL A 16 3.42 6.97 8.48
N GLU A 17 3.82 7.07 9.74
CA GLU A 17 4.81 6.17 10.37
C GLU A 17 4.15 5.03 11.18
N VAL A 18 2.82 5.02 11.30
CA VAL A 18 2.03 4.04 12.07
C VAL A 18 0.80 3.58 11.31
N ASP A 19 0.25 2.42 11.69
CA ASP A 19 -0.95 1.82 11.10
C ASP A 19 -0.79 1.56 9.59
N GLY A 20 0.44 1.26 9.13
CA GLY A 20 0.74 1.04 7.73
C GLY A 20 -0.08 -0.09 7.10
N ASP A 21 -0.39 -1.13 7.86
CA ASP A 21 -1.25 -2.24 7.45
C ASP A 21 -2.68 -1.78 7.14
N LYS A 22 -3.26 -0.91 7.97
CA LYS A 22 -4.58 -0.32 7.72
C LYS A 22 -4.55 0.64 6.53
N VAL A 23 -3.45 1.38 6.36
CA VAL A 23 -3.25 2.26 5.20
C VAL A 23 -3.19 1.45 3.91
N LEU A 24 -2.54 0.29 3.93
CA LEU A 24 -2.54 -0.62 2.78
C LEU A 24 -3.96 -1.07 2.42
N ASP A 25 -4.78 -1.44 3.41
CA ASP A 25 -6.18 -1.83 3.17
C ASP A 25 -6.99 -0.70 2.50
N GLU A 26 -6.78 0.54 2.93
CA GLU A 26 -7.40 1.72 2.32
C GLU A 26 -6.94 1.90 0.86
N ILE A 27 -5.64 1.73 0.58
CA ILE A 27 -5.08 1.86 -0.77
C ILE A 27 -5.64 0.77 -1.70
N ILE A 28 -5.67 -0.48 -1.25
CA ILE A 28 -6.21 -1.61 -2.03
C ILE A 28 -7.68 -1.37 -2.35
N LYS A 29 -8.48 -0.97 -1.35
CA LYS A 29 -9.89 -0.63 -1.58
C LYS A 29 -10.04 0.47 -2.63
N HIS A 30 -9.26 1.53 -2.53
CA HIS A 30 -9.31 2.62 -3.51
C HIS A 30 -8.89 2.15 -4.90
N PHE A 31 -7.86 1.31 -5.02
CA PHE A 31 -7.42 0.73 -6.29
C PHE A 31 -8.53 -0.10 -6.95
N ASP A 32 -9.17 -1.00 -6.20
CA ASP A 32 -10.27 -1.84 -6.68
C ASP A 32 -11.47 -1.00 -7.14
N GLU A 33 -11.83 0.04 -6.39
CA GLU A 33 -12.92 0.95 -6.73
C GLU A 33 -12.67 1.73 -8.03
N ASN A 34 -11.41 2.07 -8.33
CA ASN A 34 -11.05 2.80 -9.54
C ASN A 34 -10.74 1.88 -10.73
N ASN A 35 -10.48 0.59 -10.49
CA ASN A 35 -10.14 -0.40 -11.51
C ASN A 35 -11.01 -1.66 -11.43
N PRO A 36 -12.36 -1.53 -11.39
CA PRO A 36 -13.25 -2.66 -11.06
C PRO A 36 -13.23 -3.82 -12.07
N ASN A 37 -12.77 -3.54 -13.31
CA ASN A 37 -12.68 -4.53 -14.39
C ASN A 37 -11.22 -4.93 -14.71
N SER A 38 -10.24 -4.40 -13.98
CA SER A 38 -8.84 -4.73 -14.23
C SER A 38 -8.55 -6.13 -13.72
N THR A 39 -8.04 -6.98 -14.61
CA THR A 39 -7.40 -8.25 -14.22
C THR A 39 -6.00 -8.02 -13.67
N GLU A 40 -5.40 -6.85 -13.94
CA GLU A 40 -4.10 -6.46 -13.45
C GLU A 40 -4.21 -5.82 -12.06
N LYS A 41 -3.54 -6.44 -11.09
CA LYS A 41 -3.52 -6.06 -9.67
C LYS A 41 -2.11 -5.66 -9.22
N THR A 42 -1.45 -4.85 -10.04
CA THR A 42 -0.09 -4.39 -9.80
C THR A 42 -0.12 -2.97 -9.22
N LEU A 43 0.56 -2.76 -8.09
CA LEU A 43 0.71 -1.43 -7.47
C LEU A 43 2.17 -1.16 -7.12
N ILE A 44 2.54 0.11 -7.15
CA ILE A 44 3.81 0.61 -6.63
C ILE A 44 3.52 1.42 -5.36
N LEU A 45 4.17 1.06 -4.25
CA LEU A 45 4.02 1.72 -2.96
C LEU A 45 5.36 2.29 -2.50
N ASP A 46 5.39 3.59 -2.25
CA ASP A 46 6.48 4.25 -1.52
C ASP A 46 6.21 4.15 -0.01
N MET A 47 7.12 3.48 0.70
CA MET A 47 7.02 3.17 2.13
C MET A 47 8.07 3.90 2.98
N TYR A 48 8.71 4.97 2.47
CA TYR A 48 9.78 5.71 3.17
C TYR A 48 9.42 6.08 4.63
N SER A 49 8.17 6.51 4.88
CA SER A 49 7.71 6.86 6.23
C SER A 49 7.63 5.66 7.19
N LEU A 50 7.31 4.46 6.71
CA LEU A 50 7.17 3.26 7.54
C LEU A 50 8.52 2.64 7.89
N GLU A 51 9.55 2.78 7.04
CA GLU A 51 10.89 2.22 7.28
C GLU A 51 11.54 2.75 8.58
N ARG A 52 11.11 3.93 9.03
CA ARG A 52 11.57 4.55 10.27
C ARG A 52 11.07 3.83 11.53
N ASN A 53 10.07 2.96 11.40
CA ASN A 53 9.48 2.21 12.51
C ASN A 53 9.43 0.70 12.19
N ALA A 54 10.43 -0.05 12.66
CA ALA A 54 10.58 -1.47 12.38
C ALA A 54 9.36 -2.34 12.78
N SER A 55 8.68 -2.00 13.87
CA SER A 55 7.48 -2.74 14.32
C SER A 55 6.32 -2.56 13.36
N GLU A 56 6.12 -1.34 12.87
CA GLU A 56 5.08 -1.02 11.90
C GLU A 56 5.43 -1.55 10.52
N LEU A 57 6.70 -1.50 10.12
CA LEU A 57 7.19 -2.12 8.88
C LEU A 57 6.89 -3.63 8.85
N LEU A 58 7.11 -4.35 9.95
CA LEU A 58 6.79 -5.78 10.03
C LEU A 58 5.28 -6.07 9.91
N LYS A 59 4.42 -5.24 10.49
CA LYS A 59 2.96 -5.37 10.32
C LYS A 59 2.57 -5.11 8.86
N PHE A 60 3.10 -4.04 8.27
CA PHE A 60 2.89 -3.68 6.88
C PHE A 60 3.31 -4.81 5.93
N GLN A 61 4.52 -5.35 6.07
CA GLN A 61 5.03 -6.44 5.24
C GLN A 61 4.19 -7.72 5.34
N ARG A 62 3.71 -8.07 6.54
CA ARG A 62 2.75 -9.20 6.69
C ARG A 62 1.46 -8.94 5.90
N ARG A 63 0.99 -7.69 5.88
CA ARG A 63 -0.21 -7.33 5.13
C ARG A 63 0.03 -7.32 3.62
N VAL A 64 1.21 -6.90 3.17
CA VAL A 64 1.66 -7.04 1.77
C VAL A 64 1.63 -8.50 1.34
N ASN A 65 2.19 -9.41 2.15
CA ASN A 65 2.18 -10.85 1.85
C ASN A 65 0.77 -11.41 1.74
N TYR A 66 -0.13 -11.03 2.66
CA TYR A 66 -1.53 -11.41 2.61
C TYR A 66 -2.20 -11.01 1.29
N TYR A 67 -1.98 -9.79 0.80
CA TYR A 67 -2.52 -9.37 -0.50
C TYR A 67 -1.83 -10.08 -1.67
N GLY A 68 -0.56 -10.42 -1.54
CA GLY A 68 0.15 -11.31 -2.48
C GLY A 68 -0.55 -12.65 -2.66
N GLU A 69 -1.00 -13.28 -1.57
CA GLU A 69 -1.79 -14.53 -1.61
C GLU A 69 -3.16 -14.34 -2.29
N LEU A 70 -3.69 -13.11 -2.32
CA LEU A 70 -4.92 -12.75 -3.04
C LEU A 70 -4.69 -12.33 -4.51
N GLY A 71 -3.47 -12.48 -5.00
CA GLY A 71 -3.10 -12.22 -6.40
C GLY A 71 -2.62 -10.80 -6.70
N TYR A 72 -2.35 -9.99 -5.68
CA TYR A 72 -1.74 -8.67 -5.89
C TYR A 72 -0.24 -8.77 -6.12
N THR A 73 0.28 -7.94 -7.03
CA THR A 73 1.72 -7.69 -7.17
C THR A 73 2.02 -6.31 -6.60
N ILE A 74 2.63 -6.26 -5.41
CA ILE A 74 2.94 -5.01 -4.72
C ILE A 74 4.45 -4.77 -4.79
N LEU A 75 4.86 -3.76 -5.55
CA LEU A 75 6.25 -3.34 -5.67
C LEU A 75 6.53 -2.25 -4.63
N LEU A 76 7.45 -2.52 -3.72
CA LEU A 76 7.82 -1.59 -2.64
C LEU A 76 9.03 -0.75 -3.07
N THR A 77 8.97 0.56 -2.81
CA THR A 77 10.08 1.52 -3.00
C THR A 77 10.25 2.40 -1.77
N SER A 78 11.43 3.01 -1.64
CA SER A 78 11.79 3.99 -0.61
C SER A 78 12.42 5.25 -1.19
#